data_AF-A0A967KH87-F1
#
_entry.id   AF-A0A967KH87-F1
#
_cell.length_a   1.000
_cell.length_b   1.000
_cell.length_c   1.000
_cell.angle_alpha   90.00
_cell.angle_beta   90.00
_cell.angle_gamma   90.00
#
_symmetry.space_group_name_H-M   'P 1'
#
loop_
_entity.id
_entity.type
_entity.pdbx_description
1 polymer ?
#
loop_
_entity_poly.entity_id
_entity_poly.type
_entity_poly.pdbx_seq_one_letter_code
_entity_poly.pdbx_strand_id
1 'polypeptide(L)' 'IDASHAVLVARGDLGVEIGQAELPGIQKEIIRAALAQNRIVITATQMMQSMVESPIPTRAEVLDVANAVI' A
#
# COMPACT_ATOMS: atom_id res chain seq x y z
N ILE A 1 -10.08 8.49 10.54
CA ILE A 1 -10.46 7.05 10.41
C ILE A 1 -11.76 6.77 11.14
N ASP A 2 -12.04 7.48 12.23
CA ASP A 2 -13.17 7.24 13.14
C ASP A 2 -14.54 7.09 12.45
N ALA A 3 -14.79 7.89 11.40
CA ALA A 3 -16.03 7.86 10.62
C ALA A 3 -16.06 6.81 9.47
N SER A 4 -15.02 5.98 9.33
CA SER A 4 -14.85 5.04 8.21
C SER A 4 -14.96 3.59 8.67
N HIS A 5 -15.60 2.73 7.88
CA HIS A 5 -15.69 1.29 8.17
C HIS A 5 -14.43 0.52 7.76
N ALA A 6 -13.71 1.03 6.75
CA ALA A 6 -12.46 0.47 6.22
C ALA A 6 -11.58 1.61 5.68
N VAL A 7 -10.29 1.30 5.48
CA VAL A 7 -9.28 2.22 4.96
C VAL A 7 -8.62 1.61 3.73
N LEU A 8 -8.44 2.41 2.69
CA LEU A 8 -7.70 2.04 1.48
C LEU A 8 -6.42 2.88 1.42
N VAL A 9 -5.27 2.23 1.34
CA VAL A 9 -4.00 2.88 0.96
C VAL A 9 -3.90 2.82 -0.56
N ALA A 10 -4.35 3.89 -1.22
CA ALA A 10 -4.26 4.06 -2.67
C ALA A 10 -2.83 4.48 -3.05
N ARG A 11 -1.95 3.48 -3.23
CA ARG A 11 -0.50 3.72 -3.40
C ARG A 11 -0.11 4.50 -4.64
N GLY A 12 -0.87 4.39 -5.72
CA GLY A 12 -0.64 5.15 -6.94
C GLY A 12 -0.76 6.65 -6.67
N ASP A 13 -1.91 7.09 -6.16
CA ASP A 13 -2.15 8.49 -5.84
C ASP A 13 -1.26 8.96 -4.69
N LEU A 14 -1.18 8.19 -3.60
CA LEU A 14 -0.35 8.54 -2.46
C LEU A 14 1.12 8.69 -2.85
N GLY A 15 1.65 7.78 -3.67
CA GLY A 15 3.03 7.86 -4.16
C GLY A 15 3.32 9.08 -5.04
N VAL A 16 2.31 9.64 -5.71
CA VAL A 16 2.44 10.92 -6.43
C VAL A 16 2.52 12.09 -5.45
N GLU A 17 1.74 12.06 -4.38
CA GLU A 17 1.67 13.15 -3.38
C GLU A 17 2.89 13.22 -2.45
N ILE A 18 3.38 12.07 -1.96
CA ILE A 18 4.47 12.01 -0.95
C ILE A 18 5.79 11.46 -1.49
N GLY A 19 5.79 10.93 -2.71
CA GLY A 19 6.95 10.26 -3.31
C GLY A 19 7.10 8.79 -2.92
N GLN A 20 7.71 8.00 -3.82
CA GLN A 20 7.84 6.54 -3.66
C GLN A 20 8.75 6.12 -2.50
N ALA A 21 9.71 6.96 -2.11
CA ALA A 21 10.63 6.65 -1.00
C ALA A 21 9.93 6.73 0.37
N GLU A 22 9.01 7.67 0.54
CA GLU A 22 8.27 7.88 1.80
C GLU A 22 7.07 6.92 1.93
N LEU A 23 6.58 6.41 0.80
CA LEU A 23 5.38 5.59 0.70
C LEU A 23 5.35 4.38 1.66
N PRO A 24 6.43 3.56 1.82
CA PRO A 24 6.41 2.44 2.74
C PRO A 24 6.24 2.85 4.21
N GLY A 25 6.82 3.99 4.61
CA GLY A 25 6.72 4.52 5.97
C GLY A 25 5.29 4.94 6.29
N ILE A 26 4.75 5.83 5.45
CA ILE A 26 3.40 6.37 5.62
C ILE A 26 2.32 5.27 5.50
N GLN A 27 2.50 4.30 4.59
CA GLN A 27 1.61 3.15 4.51
C GLN A 27 1.52 2.40 5.85
N LYS A 28 2.66 2.14 6.51
CA LYS A 28 2.67 1.45 7.81
C LYS A 28 2.01 2.28 8.91
N GLU A 29 2.16 3.61 8.88
CA GLU A 29 1.46 4.49 9.81
C GLU A 29 -0.06 4.43 9.63
N ILE A 30 -0.56 4.49 8.39
CA ILE A 30 -1.98 4.38 8.06
C ILE A 30 -2.53 3.02 8.49
N ILE A 31 -1.82 1.94 8.18
CA ILE A 31 -2.21 0.57 8.58
C ILE A 31 -2.32 0.47 10.09
N ARG A 32 -1.31 0.93 10.85
CA ARG A 32 -1.33 0.87 12.33
C ARG A 32 -2.49 1.69 12.90
N ALA A 33 -2.73 2.89 12.40
CA ALA A 33 -3.80 3.76 12.87
C ALA A 33 -5.18 3.13 12.64
N ALA A 34 -5.39 2.48 11.50
CA ALA A 34 -6.64 1.80 11.18
C ALA A 34 -6.84 0.51 11.99
N LEU A 35 -5.80 -0.30 12.14
CA LEU A 35 -5.84 -1.52 12.96
C LEU A 35 -6.06 -1.22 14.44
N ALA A 36 -5.47 -0.15 14.97
CA ALA A 36 -5.72 0.31 16.35
C ALA A 36 -7.20 0.65 16.61
N GLN A 37 -7.96 0.93 15.57
CA GLN A 37 -9.41 1.18 15.62
C GLN A 37 -10.24 -0.01 15.13
N ASN A 38 -9.63 -1.20 15.00
CA ASN A 38 -10.27 -2.42 14.47
C ASN A 38 -10.92 -2.22 13.08
N ARG A 39 -10.35 -1.36 12.23
CA ARG A 39 -10.82 -1.15 10.86
C ARG A 39 -10.06 -2.05 9.90
N ILE A 40 -10.78 -2.54 8.88
CA ILE A 40 -10.18 -3.27 7.77
C ILE A 40 -9.29 -2.31 6.97
N VAL A 41 -8.11 -2.78 6.56
CA VAL A 41 -7.19 -2.01 5.71
C VAL A 41 -6.90 -2.77 4.43
N ILE A 42 -6.91 -2.07 3.31
CA ILE A 42 -6.60 -2.59 1.99
C ILE A 42 -5.46 -1.77 1.42
N THR A 43 -4.37 -2.41 1.01
CA THR A 43 -3.31 -1.77 0.22
C THR A 43 -3.57 -2.07 -1.25
N ALA A 44 -3.66 -1.05 -2.10
CA ALA A 44 -4.05 -1.24 -3.48
C ALA A 44 -3.32 -0.32 -4.46
N THR A 45 -3.43 -0.69 -5.74
CA THR A 45 -2.89 -0.02 -6.93
C THR A 45 -1.37 -0.11 -7.06
N GLN A 46 -0.88 -0.29 -8.30
CA GLN A 46 0.53 -0.25 -8.68
C GLN A 46 1.49 -1.16 -7.88
N MET A 47 0.99 -2.23 -7.25
CA MET A 47 1.80 -3.19 -6.46
C MET A 47 2.65 -4.12 -7.35
N MET A 48 2.18 -4.38 -8.57
CA MET A 48 2.80 -5.26 -9.56
C MET A 48 2.58 -4.67 -10.95
N GLN A 49 2.95 -3.41 -11.14
CA GLN A 49 2.69 -2.65 -12.38
C GLN A 49 3.33 -3.30 -13.61
N SER A 50 4.51 -3.90 -13.47
CA SER A 50 5.17 -4.62 -14.56
C SER A 50 4.33 -5.79 -15.06
N MET A 51 3.41 -6.31 -14.24
CA MET A 51 2.56 -7.43 -14.63
C MET A 51 1.53 -7.10 -15.71
N VAL A 52 1.37 -5.80 -16.04
CA VAL A 52 0.55 -5.36 -17.17
C VAL A 52 1.18 -5.77 -18.51
N GLU A 53 2.51 -5.74 -18.59
CA GLU A 53 3.27 -6.01 -19.83
C GLU A 53 4.04 -7.34 -19.78
N SER A 54 4.33 -7.86 -18.59
CA SER A 54 5.08 -9.10 -18.35
C SER A 54 4.28 -10.06 -17.47
N PRO A 55 4.27 -11.38 -17.70
CA PRO A 55 3.58 -12.30 -16.80
C PRO A 55 4.27 -12.47 -15.43
N ILE A 56 5.51 -12.00 -15.30
CA ILE A 56 6.34 -12.16 -14.09
C ILE A 56 6.65 -10.78 -13.50
N PRO A 57 6.36 -10.53 -12.21
CA PRO A 57 6.70 -9.28 -11.55
C PRO A 57 8.21 -9.17 -11.32
N THR A 58 8.69 -7.95 -11.13
CA THR A 58 10.08 -7.71 -10.73
C THR A 58 10.32 -8.12 -9.28
N ARG A 59 11.59 -8.35 -8.92
CA ARG A 59 11.97 -8.62 -7.52
C ARG A 59 11.57 -7.48 -6.58
N ALA A 60 11.63 -6.23 -7.05
CA ALA A 60 11.26 -5.07 -6.27
C ALA A 60 9.76 -5.10 -5.92
N GLU A 61 8.89 -5.39 -6.90
CA GLU A 61 7.44 -5.49 -6.69
C GLU A 61 7.07 -6.66 -5.77
N VAL A 62 7.73 -7.82 -5.90
CA VAL A 62 7.51 -8.95 -5.00
C VAL A 62 7.87 -8.59 -3.55
N LEU A 63 9.01 -7.93 -3.34
CA LEU A 63 9.42 -7.48 -2.01
C LEU A 63 8.48 -6.43 -1.45
N ASP A 64 7.98 -5.54 -2.30
CA ASP A 64 7.06 -4.48 -1.94
C ASP A 64 5.69 -5.03 -1.51
N VAL A 65 5.15 -6.03 -2.23
CA VAL A 65 3.95 -6.79 -1.81
C VAL A 65 4.18 -7.48 -0.47
N ALA A 66 5.32 -8.16 -0.28
CA ALA A 66 5.63 -8.81 0.99
C ALA A 66 5.70 -7.81 2.15
N ASN A 67 6.34 -6.66 1.94
CA ASN A 67 6.45 -5.59 2.94
C ASN A 67 5.11 -4.91 3.28
N ALA A 68 4.12 -4.99 2.39
CA ALA A 68 2.78 -4.49 2.67
C ALA A 68 1.96 -5.38 3.62
N VAL A 69 2.35 -6.65 3.77
CA VAL A 69 1.70 -7.63 4.65
C VAL A 69 2.36 -7.69 6.04
N ILE A 70 3.67 -7.38 6.11
CA ILE A 70 4.52 -7.48 7.33
C ILE A 70 4.55 -6.17 8.12
#